data_AF-A0AAU6BMM4-F1
#
_entry.id   AF-A0AAU6BMM4-F1
#
_cell.length_a   1.000
_cell.length_b   1.000
_cell.length_c   1.000
_cell.angle_alpha   90.00
_cell.angle_beta   90.00
_cell.angle_gamma   90.00
#
_symmetry.space_group_name_H-M   'P 1'
#
loop_
_entity.id
_entity.type
_entity.pdbx_description
1 polymer ?
#
loop_
_entity_poly.entity_id
_entity_poly.type
_entity_poly.pdbx_seq_one_letter_code
_entity_poly.pdbx_strand_id
1 'polypeptide(L)'
;MMTSTLLVPIASALGGCIAALTYRHQRRVFAWTRRIRRKDETNSEYDKPTEWLADLYKAQCRLTRKPCVADDFAEISQTGNMIEGIADTTEAVRTELRKVVECVKDYVATALPEPDPEAVHIGVQEHRAQLVQAMRQETARGELVRAILAAEKKIKDLRRS
;
A
#
# COMPACT_ATOMS: atom_id res chain seq x y z
N MET A 1 39.71 14.07 -65.46
CA MET A 1 39.55 13.20 -64.26
C MET A 1 39.71 14.08 -63.01
N MET A 2 38.63 14.71 -62.51
CA MET A 2 38.66 15.59 -61.32
C MET A 2 37.34 15.49 -60.52
N THR A 3 36.81 14.28 -60.31
CA THR A 3 35.57 14.09 -59.53
C THR A 3 35.76 13.21 -58.29
N SER A 4 36.95 12.64 -58.07
CA SER A 4 37.15 11.62 -57.04
C SER A 4 37.65 12.13 -55.68
N THR A 5 38.07 13.39 -55.55
CA THR A 5 38.65 13.91 -54.28
C THR A 5 37.66 14.65 -53.38
N LEU A 6 36.51 15.08 -53.90
CA LEU A 6 35.47 15.77 -53.10
C LEU A 6 34.49 14.81 -52.42
N LEU A 7 34.42 13.54 -52.84
CA LEU A 7 33.51 12.54 -52.26
C LEU A 7 33.94 12.05 -50.87
N VAL A 8 35.25 11.93 -50.63
CA VAL A 8 35.82 11.47 -49.35
C VAL A 8 35.50 12.42 -48.18
N PRO A 9 35.73 13.76 -48.27
CA PRO A 9 35.41 14.67 -47.18
C PRO A 9 33.90 14.73 -46.87
N ILE A 10 33.05 14.67 -47.91
CA ILE A 10 31.58 14.67 -47.75
C ILE A 10 31.11 13.40 -47.04
N ALA A 11 31.63 12.23 -47.42
CA ALA A 11 31.30 10.97 -46.75
C ALA A 11 31.77 10.94 -45.28
N SER A 12 32.96 11.48 -44.98
CA SER A 12 33.46 11.55 -43.60
C SER A 12 32.70 12.55 -42.72
N ALA A 13 32.28 13.69 -43.27
CA ALA A 13 31.45 14.67 -42.56
C ALA A 13 30.05 14.10 -42.27
N LEU A 14 29.44 13.40 -43.22
CA LEU A 14 28.16 12.71 -43.02
C LEU A 14 28.27 11.60 -41.97
N GLY A 15 29.36 10.80 -42.00
CA GLY A 15 29.63 9.79 -40.98
C GLY A 15 29.78 10.38 -39.57
N GLY A 16 30.49 11.51 -39.44
CA GLY A 16 30.61 12.24 -38.18
C GLY A 16 29.27 12.81 -37.67
N CYS A 17 28.46 13.38 -38.57
CA CYS A 17 27.12 13.86 -38.25
C CYS A 17 26.19 12.72 -37.80
N ILE A 18 26.21 11.58 -38.49
CA ILE A 18 25.44 10.39 -38.09
C ILE A 18 25.90 9.91 -36.72
N ALA A 19 27.20 9.71 -36.50
CA ALA A 19 27.73 9.28 -35.21
C ALA A 19 27.35 10.23 -34.06
N ALA A 20 27.41 11.55 -34.27
CA ALA A 20 27.01 12.54 -33.29
C ALA A 20 25.50 12.50 -32.98
N LEU A 21 24.66 12.32 -34.00
CA LEU A 21 23.21 12.16 -33.83
C LEU A 21 22.87 10.87 -33.09
N THR A 22 23.50 9.75 -33.46
CA THR A 22 23.33 8.45 -32.78
C THR A 22 23.78 8.54 -31.32
N TYR A 23 24.91 9.19 -31.05
CA TYR A 23 25.40 9.41 -29.69
C TYR A 23 24.43 10.27 -28.86
N ARG A 24 23.93 11.38 -29.41
CA ARG A 24 22.95 12.24 -28.74
C ARG A 24 21.63 11.48 -28.49
N HIS A 25 21.20 10.67 -29.45
CA HIS A 25 20.00 9.85 -29.33
C HIS A 25 20.17 8.79 -28.23
N GLN A 26 21.29 8.06 -28.21
CA GLN A 26 21.60 7.09 -27.15
C GLN A 26 21.61 7.73 -25.77
N ARG A 27 22.24 8.90 -25.60
CA ARG A 27 22.21 9.61 -24.31
C ARG A 27 20.80 9.95 -23.85
N ARG A 28 19.92 10.37 -24.78
CA ARG A 28 18.51 10.67 -24.48
C ARG A 28 17.74 9.40 -24.09
N VAL A 29 17.91 8.32 -24.85
CA VAL A 29 17.28 7.03 -24.53
C VAL A 29 17.74 6.53 -23.16
N PHE A 30 19.04 6.51 -22.87
CA PHE A 30 19.55 6.08 -21.56
C PHE A 30 19.08 6.97 -20.40
N ALA A 31 18.95 8.28 -20.61
CA ALA A 31 18.40 9.18 -19.60
C ALA A 31 16.91 8.89 -19.35
N TRP A 32 16.15 8.62 -20.41
CA TRP A 32 14.75 8.25 -20.33
C TRP A 32 14.55 6.88 -19.67
N THR A 33 15.30 5.85 -20.06
CA THR A 33 15.26 4.51 -19.45
C THR A 33 15.60 4.57 -17.96
N ARG A 34 16.61 5.35 -17.57
CA ARG A 34 16.93 5.57 -16.15
C ARG A 34 15.80 6.26 -15.39
N ARG A 35 15.11 7.22 -16.02
CA ARG A 35 13.96 7.90 -15.42
C ARG A 35 12.78 6.94 -15.22
N ILE A 36 12.49 6.11 -16.23
CA ILE A 36 11.42 5.10 -16.12
C ILE A 36 11.75 4.07 -15.05
N ARG A 37 12.97 3.52 -15.05
CA ARG A 37 13.36 2.52 -14.07
C ARG A 37 13.25 3.04 -12.63
N ARG A 38 13.66 4.28 -12.37
CA ARG A 38 13.47 4.91 -11.05
C ARG A 38 11.99 5.05 -10.70
N LYS A 39 11.16 5.44 -11.66
CA LYS A 39 9.71 5.54 -11.46
C LYS A 39 9.08 4.18 -11.16
N ASP A 40 9.51 3.12 -11.85
CA ASP A 40 9.04 1.76 -11.61
C ASP A 40 9.51 1.23 -10.26
N GLU A 41 10.76 1.49 -9.87
CA GLU A 41 11.30 1.15 -8.54
C GLU A 41 10.49 1.84 -7.43
N THR A 42 10.22 3.15 -7.55
CA THR A 42 9.35 3.88 -6.60
C THR A 42 7.92 3.36 -6.59
N ASN A 43 7.36 2.98 -7.74
CA ASN A 43 6.01 2.41 -7.80
C ASN A 43 5.93 1.05 -7.10
N SER A 44 6.97 0.22 -7.25
CA SER A 44 7.05 -1.11 -6.65
C SER A 44 7.15 -1.07 -5.11
N GLU A 45 7.70 0.01 -4.56
CA GLU A 45 7.75 0.24 -3.11
C GLU A 45 6.35 0.26 -2.47
N TYR A 46 5.34 0.70 -3.24
CA TYR A 46 3.97 0.80 -2.77
C TYR A 46 3.10 -0.43 -3.04
N ASP A 47 3.59 -1.43 -3.78
CA ASP A 47 2.79 -2.59 -4.17
C ASP A 47 2.35 -3.42 -2.96
N LYS A 48 3.30 -3.75 -2.08
CA LYS A 48 3.02 -4.51 -0.85
C LYS A 48 2.06 -3.80 0.10
N PRO A 49 2.28 -2.52 0.50
CA PRO A 49 1.32 -1.84 1.33
C PRO A 49 -0.06 -1.74 0.67
N THR A 50 -0.15 -1.57 -0.67
CA THR A 50 -1.45 -1.58 -1.37
C THR A 50 -2.15 -2.93 -1.24
N GLU A 51 -1.42 -4.04 -1.46
CA GLU A 51 -1.94 -5.39 -1.34
C GLU A 51 -2.46 -5.67 0.07
N TRP A 52 -1.66 -5.38 1.09
CA TRP A 52 -2.04 -5.63 2.48
C TRP A 52 -3.17 -4.73 2.98
N LEU A 53 -3.24 -3.48 2.52
CA LEU A 53 -4.39 -2.61 2.81
C LEU A 53 -5.68 -3.17 2.20
N ALA A 54 -5.62 -3.68 0.97
CA ALA A 54 -6.76 -4.30 0.32
C ALA A 54 -7.18 -5.60 1.03
N ASP A 55 -6.23 -6.41 1.48
CA ASP A 55 -6.52 -7.63 2.22
C ASP A 55 -7.07 -7.34 3.62
N LEU A 56 -6.56 -6.32 4.31
CA LEU A 56 -7.11 -5.84 5.57
C LEU A 56 -8.56 -5.35 5.39
N TYR A 57 -8.84 -4.62 4.30
CA TYR A 57 -10.19 -4.18 3.97
C TYR A 57 -11.13 -5.37 3.71
N LYS A 58 -10.67 -6.41 3.00
CA LYS A 58 -11.46 -7.63 2.79
C LYS A 58 -11.70 -8.38 4.10
N ALA A 59 -10.68 -8.53 4.94
CA ALA A 59 -10.78 -9.20 6.23
C ALA A 59 -11.83 -8.52 7.13
N GLN A 60 -11.78 -7.19 7.28
CA GLN A 60 -12.81 -6.49 8.06
C GLN A 60 -14.21 -6.62 7.44
N CYS A 61 -14.33 -6.63 6.11
CA CYS A 61 -15.61 -6.84 5.43
C CYS A 61 -16.21 -8.24 5.71
N ARG A 62 -15.38 -9.27 5.94
CA ARG A 62 -15.89 -10.61 6.30
C ARG A 62 -16.50 -10.63 7.70
N LEU A 63 -16.00 -9.79 8.60
CA LEU A 63 -16.46 -9.66 9.98
C LEU A 63 -17.67 -8.72 10.13
N THR A 64 -18.13 -8.10 9.04
CA THR A 64 -19.30 -7.21 9.08
C THR A 64 -20.52 -7.98 9.60
N ARG A 65 -21.33 -7.34 10.46
CA ARG A 65 -22.63 -7.83 10.97
C ARG A 65 -22.58 -8.92 12.05
N LYS A 66 -21.39 -9.39 12.47
CA LYS A 66 -21.23 -10.31 13.61
C LYS A 66 -20.38 -9.63 14.69
N PRO A 67 -20.83 -9.58 15.95
CA PRO A 67 -19.94 -9.25 17.07
C PRO A 67 -18.80 -10.29 17.13
N CYS A 68 -17.55 -9.85 17.24
CA CYS A 68 -16.39 -10.73 17.08
C CYS A 68 -15.69 -10.99 18.40
N VAL A 69 -15.25 -12.23 18.59
CA VAL A 69 -14.34 -12.62 19.68
C VAL A 69 -12.89 -12.51 19.22
N ALA A 70 -11.93 -12.65 20.12
CA ALA A 70 -10.50 -12.46 19.83
C ALA A 70 -10.02 -13.33 18.63
N ASP A 71 -10.47 -14.58 18.55
CA ASP A 71 -10.09 -15.50 17.49
C ASP A 71 -10.53 -15.06 16.09
N ASP A 72 -11.69 -14.40 15.98
CA ASP A 72 -12.20 -13.89 14.71
C ASP A 72 -11.25 -12.81 14.13
N PHE A 73 -10.40 -12.18 14.95
CA PHE A 73 -9.47 -11.12 14.54
C PHE A 73 -8.08 -11.61 14.08
N ALA A 74 -7.84 -12.92 14.01
CA ALA A 74 -6.52 -13.46 13.67
C ALA A 74 -5.96 -12.90 12.35
N GLU A 75 -6.78 -12.91 11.27
CA GLU A 75 -6.39 -12.39 9.94
C GLU A 75 -6.11 -10.88 9.96
N ILE A 76 -6.92 -10.12 10.70
CA ILE A 76 -6.77 -8.66 10.87
C ILE A 76 -5.47 -8.34 11.63
N SER A 77 -5.21 -9.06 12.72
CA SER A 77 -4.00 -8.89 13.54
C SER A 77 -2.74 -9.24 12.75
N GLN A 78 -2.77 -10.35 12.01
CA GLN A 78 -1.66 -10.77 11.16
C GLN A 78 -1.35 -9.70 10.10
N THR A 79 -2.37 -9.21 9.39
CA THR A 79 -2.19 -8.20 8.34
C THR A 79 -1.71 -6.87 8.94
N GLY A 80 -2.21 -6.48 10.11
CA GLY A 80 -1.73 -5.31 10.86
C GLY A 80 -0.24 -5.40 11.21
N ASN A 81 0.23 -6.56 11.67
CA ASN A 81 1.65 -6.79 11.97
C ASN A 81 2.53 -6.73 10.71
N MET A 82 2.03 -7.22 9.57
CA MET A 82 2.74 -7.10 8.30
C MET A 82 2.90 -5.63 7.89
N ILE A 83 1.83 -4.83 8.01
CA ILE A 83 1.87 -3.39 7.75
C ILE A 83 2.81 -2.68 8.73
N GLU A 84 2.78 -3.03 10.02
CA GLU A 84 3.70 -2.49 11.03
C GLU A 84 5.16 -2.74 10.66
N GLY A 85 5.49 -3.93 10.15
CA GLY A 85 6.84 -4.29 9.70
C GLY A 85 7.39 -3.45 8.55
N ILE A 86 6.53 -2.80 7.74
CA ILE A 86 6.96 -1.95 6.62
C ILE A 86 6.73 -0.46 6.86
N ALA A 87 5.94 -0.09 7.87
CA ALA A 87 5.56 1.30 8.13
C ALA A 87 6.77 2.21 8.32
N ASP A 88 7.84 1.70 8.93
CA ASP A 88 9.08 2.45 9.12
C ASP A 88 9.95 2.52 7.87
N THR A 89 9.81 1.58 6.94
CA THR A 89 10.60 1.56 5.69
C THR A 89 10.00 2.42 4.59
N THR A 90 8.69 2.64 4.59
CA THR A 90 7.99 3.42 3.55
C THR A 90 7.73 4.85 4.03
N GLU A 91 8.77 5.68 4.04
CA GLU A 91 8.76 7.06 4.58
C GLU A 91 7.57 7.91 4.11
N ALA A 92 7.24 7.85 2.82
CA ALA A 92 6.24 8.73 2.21
C ALA A 92 4.79 8.48 2.68
N VAL A 93 4.50 7.28 3.21
CA VAL A 93 3.18 6.88 3.75
C VAL A 93 3.27 6.38 5.19
N ARG A 94 4.41 6.57 5.87
CA ARG A 94 4.65 6.08 7.23
C ARG A 94 3.53 6.47 8.19
N THR A 95 3.14 7.74 8.17
CA THR A 95 2.13 8.28 9.08
C THR A 95 0.78 7.60 8.87
N GLU A 96 0.37 7.43 7.62
CA GLU A 96 -0.87 6.77 7.24
C GLU A 96 -0.86 5.28 7.62
N LEU A 97 0.25 4.57 7.35
CA LEU A 97 0.39 3.15 7.72
C LEU A 97 0.40 2.96 9.24
N ARG A 98 1.08 3.83 10.00
CA ARG A 98 1.04 3.80 11.47
C ARG A 98 -0.37 4.02 12.00
N LYS A 99 -1.14 4.94 11.39
CA LYS A 99 -2.53 5.15 11.79
C LYS A 99 -3.40 3.92 11.52
N VAL A 100 -3.18 3.22 10.41
CA VAL A 100 -3.85 1.93 10.14
C VAL A 100 -3.51 0.91 11.23
N VAL A 101 -2.24 0.77 11.61
CA VAL A 101 -1.80 -0.17 12.66
C VAL A 101 -2.43 0.18 14.01
N GLU A 102 -2.49 1.45 14.38
CA GLU A 102 -3.17 1.93 15.59
C GLU A 102 -4.65 1.53 15.56
N CYS A 103 -5.36 1.84 14.48
CA CYS A 103 -6.77 1.47 14.33
C CYS A 103 -6.99 -0.05 14.33
N VAL A 104 -6.05 -0.85 13.83
CA VAL A 104 -6.09 -2.31 13.96
C VAL A 104 -6.01 -2.72 15.43
N LYS A 105 -5.04 -2.20 16.18
CA LYS A 105 -4.87 -2.51 17.61
C LYS A 105 -6.11 -2.12 18.41
N ASP A 106 -6.68 -0.95 18.13
CA ASP A 106 -7.91 -0.47 18.75
C ASP A 106 -9.09 -1.39 18.40
N TYR A 107 -9.22 -1.81 17.13
CA TYR A 107 -10.30 -2.70 16.72
C TYR A 107 -10.20 -4.08 17.38
N VAL A 108 -9.01 -4.67 17.44
CA VAL A 108 -8.78 -5.96 18.10
C VAL A 108 -9.06 -5.87 19.60
N ALA A 109 -8.71 -4.75 20.25
CA ALA A 109 -8.98 -4.51 21.66
C ALA A 109 -10.49 -4.44 22.00
N THR A 110 -11.36 -4.28 20.99
CA THR A 110 -12.81 -4.33 21.17
C THR A 110 -13.41 -5.73 21.17
N ALA A 111 -12.60 -6.78 21.04
CA ALA A 111 -13.07 -8.17 21.06
C ALA A 111 -13.99 -8.45 22.25
N LEU A 112 -15.06 -9.20 21.97
CA LEU A 112 -15.96 -9.68 22.99
C LEU A 112 -15.33 -10.86 23.75
N PRO A 113 -15.70 -11.04 25.04
CA PRO A 113 -15.32 -12.24 25.78
C PRO A 113 -15.89 -13.48 25.09
N GLU A 114 -15.16 -14.59 25.19
CA GLU A 114 -15.62 -15.87 24.66
C GLU A 114 -16.95 -16.28 25.31
N PRO A 115 -17.92 -16.78 24.52
CA PRO A 115 -19.16 -17.29 25.08
C PRO A 115 -18.84 -18.56 25.88
N ASP A 116 -19.14 -18.54 27.17
CA ASP A 116 -19.01 -19.72 28.03
C ASP A 116 -20.04 -20.78 27.60
N PRO A 117 -19.59 -21.98 27.16
CA PRO A 117 -20.49 -23.04 26.71
C PRO A 117 -21.40 -23.57 27.81
N GLU A 118 -21.09 -23.35 29.10
CA GLU A 118 -21.89 -23.81 30.24
C GLU A 118 -22.86 -22.74 30.78
N ALA A 119 -22.75 -21.48 30.32
CA ALA A 119 -23.59 -20.39 30.79
C ALA A 119 -24.98 -20.42 30.13
N VAL A 120 -25.97 -21.01 30.83
CA VAL A 120 -27.36 -21.13 30.37
C VAL A 120 -28.06 -19.76 30.29
N HIS A 121 -27.68 -18.78 31.11
CA HIS A 121 -28.27 -17.43 31.13
C HIS A 121 -27.22 -16.35 31.42
N ILE A 122 -27.07 -15.39 30.49
CA ILE A 122 -26.27 -14.19 30.68
C ILE A 122 -27.09 -13.19 31.52
N GLY A 123 -26.48 -12.61 32.55
CA GLY A 123 -27.14 -11.59 33.36
C GLY A 123 -27.47 -10.34 32.54
N VAL A 124 -28.56 -9.63 32.88
CA VAL A 124 -28.96 -8.41 32.16
C VAL A 124 -27.84 -7.34 32.13
N GLN A 125 -27.02 -7.26 33.18
CA GLN A 125 -25.88 -6.34 33.23
C GLN A 125 -24.74 -6.75 32.31
N GLU A 126 -24.43 -8.04 32.24
CA GLU A 126 -23.41 -8.60 31.32
C GLU A 126 -23.84 -8.41 29.86
N HIS A 127 -25.11 -8.67 29.57
CA HIS A 127 -25.68 -8.43 28.24
C HIS A 127 -25.56 -6.94 27.83
N ARG A 128 -25.82 -6.00 28.75
CA ARG A 128 -25.61 -4.57 28.50
C ARG A 128 -24.14 -4.23 28.24
N ALA A 129 -23.22 -4.81 29.01
CA ALA A 129 -21.79 -4.62 28.80
C ALA A 129 -21.33 -5.14 27.43
N GLN A 130 -21.83 -6.30 27.00
CA GLN A 130 -21.57 -6.86 25.67
C GLN A 130 -22.12 -5.97 24.55
N LEU A 131 -23.32 -5.39 24.71
CA LEU A 131 -23.86 -4.43 23.73
C LEU A 131 -22.99 -3.18 23.60
N VAL A 132 -22.56 -2.59 24.73
CA VAL A 132 -21.66 -1.43 24.72
C VAL A 132 -20.34 -1.78 24.02
N GLN A 133 -19.79 -2.97 24.29
CA GLN A 133 -18.57 -3.43 23.66
C GLN A 133 -18.75 -3.65 22.14
N ALA A 134 -19.87 -4.26 21.71
CA ALA A 134 -20.19 -4.42 20.29
C ALA A 134 -20.35 -3.06 19.55
N MET A 135 -20.90 -2.04 20.22
CA MET A 135 -20.96 -0.68 19.67
C MET A 135 -19.57 -0.04 19.52
N ARG A 136 -18.67 -0.25 20.50
CA ARG A 136 -17.27 0.17 20.38
C ARG A 136 -16.58 -0.54 19.23
N GLN A 137 -16.83 -1.84 19.07
CA GLN A 137 -16.32 -2.63 17.97
C GLN A 137 -16.73 -2.06 16.60
N GLU A 138 -18.01 -1.74 16.41
CA GLU A 138 -18.50 -1.13 15.16
C GLU A 138 -17.86 0.25 14.92
N THR A 139 -17.68 1.05 15.98
CA THR A 139 -17.02 2.36 15.89
C THR A 139 -15.57 2.22 15.45
N ALA A 140 -14.82 1.32 16.10
CA ALA A 140 -13.42 1.04 15.77
C ALA A 140 -13.27 0.46 14.34
N ARG A 141 -14.20 -0.38 13.88
CA ARG A 141 -14.25 -0.83 12.48
C ARG A 141 -14.39 0.36 11.53
N GLY A 142 -15.29 1.29 11.83
CA GLY A 142 -15.49 2.49 11.02
C GLY A 142 -14.25 3.40 10.97
N GLU A 143 -13.47 3.46 12.04
CA GLU A 143 -12.18 4.17 12.09
C GLU A 143 -11.10 3.46 11.26
N LEU A 144 -11.01 2.13 11.39
CA LEU A 144 -10.11 1.32 10.58
C LEU A 144 -10.37 1.49 9.08
N VAL A 145 -11.63 1.44 8.65
CA VAL A 145 -12.00 1.66 7.23
C VAL A 145 -11.56 3.04 6.75
N ARG A 146 -11.78 4.09 7.56
CA ARG A 146 -11.34 5.44 7.20
C ARG A 146 -9.82 5.54 7.09
N ALA A 147 -9.08 4.90 8.00
CA ALA A 147 -7.63 4.88 7.96
C ALA A 147 -7.10 4.15 6.71
N ILE A 148 -7.67 2.99 6.37
CA ILE A 148 -7.30 2.23 5.16
C ILE A 148 -7.49 3.06 3.90
N LEU A 149 -8.68 3.65 3.72
CA LEU A 149 -8.99 4.44 2.54
C LEU A 149 -8.11 5.70 2.43
N ALA A 150 -7.75 6.31 3.56
CA ALA A 150 -6.83 7.44 3.58
C ALA A 150 -5.41 7.02 3.12
N ALA A 151 -4.92 5.88 3.60
CA ALA A 151 -3.62 5.34 3.19
C ALA A 151 -3.60 4.95 1.70
N GLU A 152 -4.63 4.26 1.21
CA GLU A 152 -4.76 3.92 -0.21
C GLU A 152 -4.80 5.16 -1.11
N LYS A 153 -5.54 6.18 -0.70
CA LYS A 153 -5.60 7.46 -1.42
C LYS A 153 -4.22 8.11 -1.48
N LYS A 154 -3.50 8.16 -0.36
CA LYS A 154 -2.15 8.72 -0.28
C LYS A 154 -1.19 8.01 -1.23
N ILE A 155 -1.19 6.67 -1.23
CA ILE A 155 -0.38 5.85 -2.14
C ILE A 155 -0.72 6.16 -3.61
N LYS A 156 -2.01 6.25 -3.93
CA LYS A 156 -2.48 6.57 -5.28
C LYS A 156 -2.03 7.96 -5.75
N ASP A 157 -2.02 8.94 -4.86
CA ASP A 157 -1.55 10.29 -5.16
C ASP A 157 -0.02 10.29 -5.39
N LEU A 158 0.74 9.55 -4.59
CA LEU A 158 2.21 9.41 -4.74
C LEU A 158 2.61 8.68 -6.03
N ARG A 159 1.83 7.72 -6.51
CA ARG A 159 2.07 7.05 -7.80
C ARG A 159 1.83 7.97 -9.01
N ARG A 160 1.07 9.05 -8.82
CA ARG A 160 0.70 10.00 -9.88
C ARG A 160 1.66 11.19 -9.99
N SER A 161 2.33 11.56 -8.90
CA SER A 161 3.41 12.56 -8.88
C SER A 161 4.68 12.04 -9.55
#